data_AF-A0A1T3M9W5-F1
#
_entry.id   AF-A0A1T3M9W5-F1
#
_cell.length_a   1.000
_cell.length_b   1.000
_cell.length_c   1.000
_cell.angle_alpha   90.00
_cell.angle_beta   90.00
_cell.angle_gamma   90.00
#
_symmetry.space_group_name_H-M   'P 1'
#
loop_
_entity.id
_entity.type
_entity.pdbx_description
1 polymer ?
#
loop_
_entity_poly.entity_id
_entity_poly.type
_entity_poly.pdbx_seq_one_letter_code
_entity_poly.pdbx_strand_id
1 'polypeptide(L)'
;MRKIYLWSISLFTILVGAQERYEAFGVNNKYGIVEIQNQKEYVAPDYSDINLLVTDYLALQNGNQVSFYSRETGEKTVLDKVKWQNVYLNDKKYEHFQDANNSYLIADRFKEKIILSRKYSSVDNQFFKEGRKYFVGVHDHKLDIYKSSDITKPLIKDVKASGYFTDFYTKTGTAEVKQLHIFYGEGMVNVYNDHLKLIKSYKGNAAGLGDLNDIMEKDYKQVLRPPSVSNVFAGEFWWKGKTTGGKTKIWNRKNPSKSFVINGDYGIWDVKFNDQWLDIRNRDRTKLYKFRVDMENKKIILPQKYQEELSPVFSD
;
A
#
# COMPACT_ATOMS: atom_id res chain seq x y z
N MET A 1 -11.01 -66.87 22.37
CA MET A 1 -11.94 -65.72 22.48
C MET A 1 -11.26 -64.67 23.38
N ARG A 2 -11.06 -63.40 23.07
CA ARG A 2 -11.16 -62.57 21.86
C ARG A 2 -10.15 -61.43 22.13
N LYS A 3 -9.15 -61.24 21.26
CA LYS A 3 -8.12 -60.18 21.40
C LYS A 3 -8.81 -58.82 21.21
N ILE A 4 -8.76 -57.95 22.22
CA ILE A 4 -9.18 -56.55 22.07
C ILE A 4 -7.95 -55.78 21.61
N TYR A 5 -7.91 -55.47 20.31
CA TYR A 5 -6.91 -54.58 19.74
C TYR A 5 -7.30 -53.14 20.07
N LEU A 6 -6.44 -52.46 20.84
CA LEU A 6 -6.40 -51.01 20.94
C LEU A 6 -6.27 -50.41 19.54
N TRP A 7 -7.23 -49.60 19.14
CA TRP A 7 -7.06 -48.62 18.07
C TRP A 7 -7.25 -47.24 18.67
N SER A 8 -6.17 -46.73 19.26
CA SER A 8 -5.98 -45.31 19.52
C SER A 8 -5.77 -44.63 18.16
N ILE A 9 -6.85 -44.25 17.48
CA ILE A 9 -6.77 -43.35 16.33
C ILE A 9 -6.43 -41.98 16.91
N SER A 10 -5.13 -41.71 17.02
CA SER A 10 -4.60 -40.34 17.11
C SER A 10 -4.96 -39.61 15.83
N LEU A 11 -6.17 -39.05 15.78
CA LEU A 11 -6.49 -37.96 14.88
C LEU A 11 -5.78 -36.71 15.42
N PHE A 12 -4.46 -36.64 15.22
CA PHE A 12 -3.80 -35.34 15.15
C PHE A 12 -4.27 -34.70 13.85
N THR A 13 -5.44 -34.07 13.89
CA THR A 13 -5.73 -32.95 13.00
C THR A 13 -4.69 -31.89 13.34
N ILE A 14 -3.56 -31.95 12.64
CA ILE A 14 -2.70 -30.80 12.49
C ILE A 14 -3.61 -29.80 11.77
N LEU A 15 -4.20 -28.88 12.53
CA LEU A 15 -4.59 -27.57 12.05
C LEU A 15 -3.30 -26.97 11.50
N VAL A 16 -2.96 -27.31 10.25
CA VAL A 16 -1.95 -26.62 9.47
C VAL A 16 -2.55 -25.24 9.26
N GLY A 17 -2.28 -24.32 10.19
CA GLY A 17 -2.42 -22.91 9.90
C GLY A 17 -1.70 -22.68 8.58
N ALA A 18 -2.43 -22.14 7.59
CA ALA A 18 -1.97 -21.93 6.23
C ALA A 18 -0.52 -21.43 6.21
N GLN A 19 0.43 -22.34 6.00
CA GLN A 19 1.84 -22.00 5.94
C GLN A 19 2.09 -21.31 4.61
N GLU A 20 2.74 -20.15 4.62
CA GLU A 20 3.17 -19.50 3.38
C GLU A 20 3.99 -20.49 2.54
N ARG A 21 3.54 -20.74 1.31
CA ARG A 21 4.20 -21.61 0.34
C ARG A 21 5.03 -20.82 -0.67
N TYR A 22 4.65 -19.58 -0.92
CA TYR A 22 5.26 -18.71 -1.92
C TYR A 22 5.73 -17.39 -1.31
N GLU A 23 6.86 -16.88 -1.82
CA GLU A 23 7.38 -15.57 -1.49
C GLU A 23 7.90 -14.87 -2.75
N ALA A 24 7.83 -13.55 -2.78
CA ALA A 24 8.41 -12.79 -3.87
C ALA A 24 9.92 -12.63 -3.70
N PHE A 25 10.62 -12.42 -4.81
CA PHE A 25 12.03 -12.04 -4.80
C PHE A 25 12.30 -11.07 -5.94
N GLY A 26 13.41 -10.35 -5.88
CA GLY A 26 13.86 -9.42 -6.90
C GLY A 26 15.27 -9.72 -7.40
N VAL A 27 15.48 -9.61 -8.71
CA VAL A 27 16.77 -9.73 -9.39
C VAL A 27 16.87 -8.63 -10.42
N ASN A 28 17.92 -7.81 -10.36
CA ASN A 28 18.18 -6.74 -11.34
C ASN A 28 16.97 -5.82 -11.59
N ASN A 29 16.27 -5.45 -10.51
CA ASN A 29 15.05 -4.63 -10.50
C ASN A 29 13.82 -5.26 -11.18
N LYS A 30 13.85 -6.57 -11.39
CA LYS A 30 12.67 -7.36 -11.77
C LYS A 30 12.26 -8.28 -10.65
N TYR A 31 10.97 -8.53 -10.51
CA TYR A 31 10.42 -9.31 -9.40
C TYR A 31 9.73 -10.58 -9.90
N GLY A 32 9.97 -11.68 -9.19
CA GLY A 32 9.41 -13.01 -9.44
C GLY A 32 8.91 -13.65 -8.14
N ILE A 33 8.54 -14.93 -8.21
CA ILE A 33 8.02 -15.71 -7.07
C ILE A 33 8.78 -17.01 -6.93
N VAL A 34 9.16 -17.36 -5.70
CA VAL A 34 9.82 -18.62 -5.34
C VAL A 34 8.88 -19.46 -4.47
N GLU A 35 8.86 -20.77 -4.69
CA GLU A 35 8.24 -21.72 -3.76
C GLU A 35 9.22 -21.99 -2.60
N ILE A 36 8.80 -21.69 -1.38
CA ILE A 36 9.66 -21.68 -0.18
C ILE A 36 10.22 -23.07 0.14
N GLN A 37 9.42 -24.12 -0.04
CA GLN A 37 9.78 -25.47 0.38
C GLN A 37 10.97 -26.04 -0.40
N ASN A 38 11.00 -25.82 -1.72
CA ASN A 38 12.00 -26.41 -2.61
C ASN A 38 12.91 -25.35 -3.28
N GLN A 39 12.70 -24.06 -2.99
CA GLN A 39 13.45 -22.93 -3.55
C GLN A 39 13.44 -22.91 -5.08
N LYS A 40 12.39 -23.47 -5.70
CA LYS A 40 12.19 -23.41 -7.15
C LYS A 40 11.52 -22.10 -7.52
N GLU A 41 11.97 -21.55 -8.64
CA GLU A 41 11.30 -20.41 -9.27
C GLU A 41 9.91 -20.84 -9.73
N TYR A 42 8.87 -20.22 -9.14
CA TYR A 42 7.47 -20.43 -9.50
C TYR A 42 7.03 -19.43 -10.58
N VAL A 43 7.49 -18.19 -10.47
CA VAL A 43 7.32 -17.15 -11.50
C VAL A 43 8.66 -16.47 -11.75
N ALA A 44 9.08 -16.42 -13.01
CA ALA A 44 10.31 -15.75 -13.41
C ALA A 44 10.27 -14.24 -13.10
N PRO A 45 11.43 -13.61 -12.85
CA PRO A 45 11.48 -12.20 -12.50
C PRO A 45 11.26 -11.31 -13.72
N ASP A 46 9.99 -10.96 -13.98
CA ASP A 46 9.59 -10.11 -15.11
C ASP A 46 8.82 -8.84 -14.70
N TYR A 47 8.29 -8.80 -13.47
CA TYR A 47 7.51 -7.68 -12.97
C TYR A 47 8.42 -6.48 -12.65
N SER A 48 7.95 -5.27 -12.92
CA SER A 48 8.73 -4.04 -12.72
C SER A 48 8.72 -3.54 -11.28
N ASP A 49 7.71 -3.91 -10.49
CA ASP A 49 7.58 -3.44 -9.12
C ASP A 49 6.84 -4.45 -8.23
N ILE A 50 6.91 -4.25 -6.91
CA ILE A 50 6.23 -5.05 -5.90
C ILE A 50 5.53 -4.14 -4.88
N ASN A 51 4.30 -4.49 -4.51
CA ASN A 51 3.62 -3.89 -3.38
C ASN A 51 3.70 -4.78 -2.15
N LEU A 52 4.43 -4.32 -1.14
CA LEU A 52 4.63 -5.01 0.14
C LEU A 52 3.60 -4.63 1.22
N LEU A 53 2.58 -3.82 0.87
CA LEU A 53 1.47 -3.51 1.77
C LEU A 53 0.65 -4.76 2.10
N VAL A 54 0.41 -5.61 1.09
CA VAL A 54 -0.46 -6.79 1.18
C VAL A 54 0.33 -7.98 1.73
N THR A 55 -0.21 -8.59 2.79
CA THR A 55 0.51 -9.58 3.61
C THR A 55 0.08 -11.02 3.34
N ASP A 56 -1.14 -11.26 2.87
CA ASP A 56 -1.66 -12.60 2.55
C ASP A 56 -1.47 -12.98 1.06
N TYR A 57 -1.16 -11.99 0.22
CA TYR A 57 -0.88 -12.14 -1.21
C TYR A 57 0.41 -11.43 -1.59
N LEU A 58 1.08 -11.92 -2.64
CA LEU A 58 2.19 -11.26 -3.31
C LEU A 58 1.63 -10.38 -4.42
N ALA A 59 1.79 -9.07 -4.32
CA ALA A 59 1.28 -8.11 -5.29
C ALA A 59 2.42 -7.62 -6.20
N LEU A 60 2.51 -8.17 -7.41
CA LEU A 60 3.56 -7.86 -8.40
C LEU A 60 2.99 -7.01 -9.55
N GLN A 61 3.66 -5.92 -9.89
CA GLN A 61 3.17 -4.92 -10.84
C GLN A 61 3.93 -4.94 -12.16
N ASN A 62 3.19 -4.80 -13.26
CA ASN A 62 3.73 -4.52 -14.59
C ASN A 62 2.85 -3.47 -15.29
N GLY A 63 3.41 -2.27 -15.53
CA GLY A 63 2.63 -1.14 -16.01
C GLY A 63 1.46 -0.82 -15.07
N ASN A 64 0.23 -0.77 -15.61
CA ASN A 64 -0.99 -0.52 -14.83
C ASN A 64 -1.63 -1.80 -14.28
N GLN A 65 -1.05 -2.98 -14.49
CA GLN A 65 -1.62 -4.23 -13.97
C GLN A 65 -0.88 -4.70 -12.74
N VAL A 66 -1.62 -5.23 -11.77
CA VAL A 66 -1.08 -5.85 -10.56
C VAL A 66 -1.61 -7.27 -10.45
N SER A 67 -0.70 -8.22 -10.44
CA SER A 67 -0.98 -9.63 -10.20
C SER A 67 -0.83 -9.93 -8.72
N PHE A 68 -1.92 -10.36 -8.10
CA PHE A 68 -2.00 -10.84 -6.73
C PHE A 68 -1.91 -12.37 -6.74
N TYR A 69 -0.83 -12.90 -6.16
CA TYR A 69 -0.64 -14.33 -5.99
C TYR A 69 -0.86 -14.72 -4.53
N SER A 70 -1.75 -15.66 -4.25
CA SER A 70 -1.96 -16.18 -2.90
C SER A 70 -0.65 -16.74 -2.35
N ARG A 71 -0.19 -16.27 -1.19
CA ARG A 71 1.02 -16.80 -0.53
C ARG A 71 0.86 -18.27 -0.15
N GLU A 72 -0.36 -18.74 0.03
CA GLU A 72 -0.69 -20.11 0.44
C GLU A 72 -0.83 -21.04 -0.78
N THR A 73 -1.59 -20.63 -1.80
CA THR A 73 -2.00 -21.53 -2.90
C THR A 73 -1.30 -21.24 -4.22
N GLY A 74 -0.73 -20.05 -4.39
CA GLY A 74 -0.16 -19.59 -5.66
C GLY A 74 -1.22 -19.19 -6.69
N GLU A 75 -2.51 -19.21 -6.31
CA GLU A 75 -3.62 -18.75 -7.13
C GLU A 75 -3.43 -17.27 -7.50
N LYS A 76 -3.63 -16.95 -8.77
CA LYS A 76 -3.40 -15.62 -9.34
C LYS A 76 -4.71 -14.91 -9.62
N THR A 77 -4.84 -13.69 -9.12
CA THR A 77 -5.85 -12.71 -9.56
C THR A 77 -5.15 -11.48 -10.14
N VAL A 78 -5.66 -10.91 -11.23
CA VAL A 78 -5.10 -9.70 -11.84
C VAL A 78 -6.09 -8.56 -11.70
N LEU A 79 -5.63 -7.43 -11.21
CA LEU A 79 -6.41 -6.19 -11.12
C LEU A 79 -5.67 -5.03 -11.79
N ASP A 80 -6.41 -4.09 -12.32
CA ASP A 80 -5.89 -2.83 -12.84
C ASP A 80 -5.67 -1.83 -11.70
N LYS A 81 -4.51 -1.19 -11.72
CA LYS A 81 -4.13 -0.08 -10.85
C LYS A 81 -4.46 1.22 -11.57
N VAL A 82 -5.47 1.92 -11.08
CA VAL A 82 -6.02 3.08 -11.78
C VAL A 82 -5.12 4.31 -11.63
N LYS A 83 -4.65 4.59 -10.40
CA LYS A 83 -3.61 5.59 -10.05
C LYS A 83 -2.97 5.21 -8.70
N TRP A 84 -1.74 5.64 -8.44
CA TRP A 84 -1.12 5.55 -7.11
C TRP A 84 -1.81 6.54 -6.15
N GLN A 85 -2.93 6.12 -5.57
CA GLN A 85 -3.68 6.88 -4.59
C GLN A 85 -3.84 6.03 -3.34
N ASN A 86 -3.26 6.51 -2.24
CA ASN A 86 -3.45 5.92 -0.92
C ASN A 86 -4.69 6.57 -0.32
N VAL A 87 -5.67 5.74 0.03
CA VAL A 87 -6.86 6.18 0.75
C VAL A 87 -6.74 5.75 2.21
N TYR A 88 -7.15 6.61 3.13
CA TYR A 88 -7.19 6.28 4.56
C TYR A 88 -8.63 6.18 5.06
N LEU A 89 -9.02 4.98 5.50
CA LEU A 89 -10.33 4.75 6.13
C LEU A 89 -10.10 4.20 7.53
N ASN A 90 -10.68 4.84 8.55
CA ASN A 90 -10.52 4.44 9.96
C ASN A 90 -9.07 4.16 10.34
N ASP A 91 -8.18 5.10 10.00
CA ASP A 91 -6.73 5.06 10.27
C ASP A 91 -5.95 3.97 9.52
N LYS A 92 -6.62 3.16 8.70
CA LYS A 92 -6.00 2.14 7.85
C LYS A 92 -5.76 2.68 6.44
N LYS A 93 -4.60 2.35 5.89
CA LYS A 93 -4.20 2.69 4.52
C LYS A 93 -4.72 1.62 3.56
N TYR A 94 -5.36 2.07 2.48
CA TYR A 94 -5.84 1.25 1.37
C TYR A 94 -5.25 1.77 0.05
N GLU A 95 -5.13 0.87 -0.92
CA GLU A 95 -4.87 1.19 -2.32
C GLU A 95 -6.08 0.78 -3.18
N HIS A 96 -6.31 1.54 -4.26
CA HIS A 96 -7.44 1.35 -5.16
C HIS A 96 -7.07 0.54 -6.41
N PHE A 97 -7.87 -0.49 -6.68
CA PHE A 97 -7.73 -1.39 -7.83
C PHE A 97 -9.08 -1.64 -8.49
N GLN A 98 -9.09 -2.15 -9.72
CA GLN A 98 -10.30 -2.45 -10.49
C GLN A 98 -10.19 -3.74 -11.29
N ASP A 99 -11.33 -4.32 -11.62
CA ASP A 99 -11.46 -5.30 -12.71
C ASP A 99 -12.59 -4.88 -13.66
N ALA A 100 -13.10 -5.80 -14.47
CA ALA A 100 -14.22 -5.52 -15.39
C ALA A 100 -15.54 -5.18 -14.66
N ASN A 101 -15.71 -5.66 -13.43
CA ASN A 101 -17.01 -5.71 -12.73
C ASN A 101 -17.08 -4.83 -11.49
N ASN A 102 -15.95 -4.58 -10.82
CA ASN A 102 -15.90 -3.92 -9.52
C ASN A 102 -14.68 -3.00 -9.37
N SER A 103 -14.78 -2.13 -8.37
CA SER A 103 -13.66 -1.40 -7.78
C SER A 103 -13.34 -2.00 -6.41
N TYR A 104 -12.07 -1.96 -6.01
CA TYR A 104 -11.59 -2.56 -4.77
C TYR A 104 -10.71 -1.60 -3.99
N LEU A 105 -10.93 -1.52 -2.69
CA LEU A 105 -9.96 -0.96 -1.75
C LEU A 105 -9.30 -2.11 -1.00
N ILE A 106 -7.98 -2.22 -1.15
CA ILE A 106 -7.18 -3.30 -0.57
C ILE A 106 -6.17 -2.69 0.42
N ALA A 107 -6.20 -3.15 1.67
CA ALA A 107 -5.24 -2.76 2.71
C ALA A 107 -4.15 -3.84 2.86
N ASP A 108 -3.90 -4.29 4.08
CA ASP A 108 -2.90 -5.31 4.42
C ASP A 108 -3.36 -6.74 4.10
N ARG A 109 -4.66 -6.97 3.92
CA ARG A 109 -5.25 -8.29 3.64
C ARG A 109 -6.11 -8.24 2.38
N PHE A 110 -5.68 -8.93 1.33
CA PHE A 110 -6.41 -9.04 0.06
C PHE A 110 -7.77 -9.72 0.23
N LYS A 111 -7.85 -10.74 1.11
CA LYS A 111 -9.11 -11.43 1.42
C LYS A 111 -10.16 -10.49 2.07
N GLU A 112 -9.72 -9.42 2.73
CA GLU A 112 -10.57 -8.45 3.45
C GLU A 112 -10.83 -7.18 2.63
N LYS A 113 -10.59 -7.23 1.31
CA LYS A 113 -10.83 -6.09 0.42
C LYS A 113 -12.27 -5.60 0.48
N ILE A 114 -12.43 -4.28 0.46
CA ILE A 114 -13.73 -3.64 0.31
C ILE A 114 -14.08 -3.63 -1.17
N ILE A 115 -15.31 -4.02 -1.49
CA ILE A 115 -15.85 -3.97 -2.85
C ILE A 115 -16.68 -2.69 -3.01
N LEU A 116 -16.39 -1.93 -4.05
CA LEU A 116 -17.09 -0.72 -4.45
C LEU A 116 -17.64 -0.87 -5.87
N SER A 117 -18.58 0.01 -6.22
CA SER A 117 -19.11 0.05 -7.60
C SER A 117 -17.99 0.34 -8.61
N ARG A 118 -18.03 -0.38 -9.73
CA ARG A 118 -17.10 -0.21 -10.85
C ARG A 118 -17.09 1.18 -11.49
N LYS A 119 -18.19 1.94 -11.32
CA LYS A 119 -18.36 3.25 -11.93
C LYS A 119 -17.30 4.27 -11.53
N TYR A 120 -16.65 4.08 -10.37
CA TYR A 120 -15.66 5.03 -9.90
C TYR A 120 -14.40 4.97 -10.77
N SER A 121 -13.96 6.07 -11.35
CA SER A 121 -12.69 6.17 -12.08
C SER A 121 -11.52 6.47 -11.16
N SER A 122 -11.77 7.03 -9.98
CA SER A 122 -10.80 7.17 -8.91
C SER A 122 -11.50 7.32 -7.58
N VAL A 123 -10.74 7.12 -6.52
CA VAL A 123 -11.22 7.24 -5.15
C VAL A 123 -10.16 7.94 -4.33
N ASP A 124 -10.56 8.91 -3.51
CA ASP A 124 -9.62 9.81 -2.88
C ASP A 124 -10.13 10.32 -1.53
N ASN A 125 -9.20 10.65 -0.64
CA ASN A 125 -9.44 11.41 0.59
C ASN A 125 -8.32 12.43 0.88
N GLN A 126 -7.34 12.59 -0.01
CA GLN A 126 -6.09 13.32 0.23
C GLN A 126 -6.28 14.81 0.50
N PHE A 127 -7.36 15.40 -0.02
CA PHE A 127 -7.64 16.83 0.13
C PHE A 127 -8.37 17.15 1.44
N PHE A 128 -8.83 16.15 2.20
CA PHE A 128 -9.29 16.34 3.57
C PHE A 128 -8.06 16.30 4.47
N LYS A 129 -7.64 17.41 5.10
CA LYS A 129 -6.60 17.36 6.15
C LYS A 129 -7.06 16.67 7.42
N GLU A 130 -8.36 16.58 7.64
CA GLU A 130 -8.98 15.63 8.58
C GLU A 130 -9.03 14.20 8.01
N GLY A 131 -8.19 13.91 7.00
CA GLY A 131 -8.17 12.69 6.21
C GLY A 131 -8.31 11.50 7.11
N ARG A 132 -9.53 10.95 7.13
CA ARG A 132 -10.12 9.92 8.02
C ARG A 132 -11.62 10.11 8.21
N LYS A 133 -12.19 11.30 7.99
CA LYS A 133 -13.65 11.52 8.15
C LYS A 133 -14.46 11.20 6.90
N TYR A 134 -13.97 11.60 5.73
CA TYR A 134 -14.69 11.47 4.47
C TYR A 134 -13.86 10.79 3.38
N PHE A 135 -14.57 10.21 2.43
CA PHE A 135 -14.05 9.49 1.27
C PHE A 135 -14.85 9.89 0.04
N VAL A 136 -14.19 10.09 -1.11
CA VAL A 136 -14.82 10.53 -2.35
C VAL A 136 -14.63 9.50 -3.45
N GLY A 137 -15.74 9.06 -4.05
CA GLY A 137 -15.74 8.29 -5.29
C GLY A 137 -16.03 9.20 -6.49
N VAL A 138 -15.11 9.24 -7.45
CA VAL A 138 -15.21 10.07 -8.66
C VAL A 138 -15.78 9.23 -9.81
N HIS A 139 -16.82 9.69 -10.49
CA HIS A 139 -17.42 9.00 -11.64
C HIS A 139 -18.11 10.00 -12.57
N ASP A 140 -18.00 9.87 -13.89
CA ASP A 140 -18.78 10.64 -14.88
C ASP A 140 -18.98 12.14 -14.57
N HIS A 141 -17.89 12.87 -14.26
CA HIS A 141 -17.94 14.29 -13.87
C HIS A 141 -18.79 14.60 -12.61
N LYS A 142 -18.92 13.60 -11.75
CA LYS A 142 -19.65 13.63 -10.49
C LYS A 142 -18.83 13.05 -9.37
N LEU A 143 -19.21 13.42 -8.15
CA LEU A 143 -18.60 12.96 -6.92
C LEU A 143 -19.67 12.37 -6.00
N ASP A 144 -19.41 11.17 -5.49
CA ASP A 144 -20.13 10.59 -4.37
C ASP A 144 -19.27 10.74 -3.12
N ILE A 145 -19.81 11.35 -2.06
CA ILE A 145 -19.11 11.59 -0.80
C ILE A 145 -19.66 10.66 0.26
N TYR A 146 -18.76 9.95 0.95
CA TYR A 146 -19.06 8.98 2.00
C TYR A 146 -18.43 9.42 3.32
N LYS A 147 -18.97 8.92 4.42
CA LYS A 147 -18.23 8.90 5.70
C LYS A 147 -17.21 7.77 5.61
N SER A 148 -15.96 8.01 6.02
CA SER A 148 -14.94 6.95 6.01
C SER A 148 -15.29 5.78 6.93
N SER A 149 -16.08 6.03 7.98
CA SER A 149 -16.59 4.99 8.89
C SER A 149 -17.73 4.15 8.29
N ASP A 150 -18.42 4.65 7.27
CA ASP A 150 -19.49 3.95 6.57
C ASP A 150 -19.48 4.30 5.08
N ILE A 151 -18.89 3.40 4.30
CA ILE A 151 -18.75 3.51 2.84
C ILE A 151 -19.84 2.72 2.10
N THR A 152 -20.84 2.18 2.80
CA THR A 152 -21.91 1.41 2.17
C THR A 152 -22.91 2.30 1.44
N LYS A 153 -23.09 3.54 1.92
CA LYS A 153 -24.02 4.52 1.35
C LYS A 153 -23.39 5.92 1.31
N PRO A 154 -23.51 6.64 0.19
CA PRO A 154 -23.01 8.00 0.10
C PRO A 154 -23.84 8.92 1.00
N LEU A 155 -23.17 9.83 1.70
CA LEU A 155 -23.78 10.94 2.42
C LEU A 155 -24.35 11.97 1.43
N ILE A 156 -23.62 12.22 0.35
CA ILE A 156 -24.06 13.05 -0.78
C ILE A 156 -23.72 12.30 -2.05
N LYS A 157 -24.69 12.15 -2.94
CA LYS A 157 -24.56 11.41 -4.19
C LYS A 157 -24.61 12.37 -5.38
N ASP A 158 -23.89 12.04 -6.44
CA ASP A 158 -23.99 12.70 -7.75
C ASP A 158 -23.73 14.23 -7.71
N VAL A 159 -22.79 14.68 -6.87
CA VAL A 159 -22.38 16.09 -6.85
C VAL A 159 -21.69 16.41 -8.17
N LYS A 160 -22.32 17.23 -9.01
CA LYS A 160 -21.73 17.71 -10.27
C LYS A 160 -20.54 18.60 -9.97
N ALA A 161 -19.34 18.07 -10.20
CA ALA A 161 -18.08 18.74 -9.92
C ALA A 161 -16.95 17.96 -10.59
N SER A 162 -15.96 18.70 -11.09
CA SER A 162 -14.71 18.14 -11.60
C SER A 162 -13.59 18.19 -10.56
N GLY A 163 -13.76 18.95 -9.47
CA GLY A 163 -12.80 19.07 -8.39
C GLY A 163 -13.41 19.49 -7.06
N TYR A 164 -12.62 19.43 -5.99
CA TYR A 164 -13.03 19.84 -4.65
C TYR A 164 -11.87 20.37 -3.80
N PHE A 165 -12.17 21.25 -2.83
CA PHE A 165 -11.27 21.72 -1.78
C PHE A 165 -11.95 21.59 -0.44
N THR A 166 -11.34 20.91 0.52
CA THR A 166 -12.02 20.50 1.76
C THR A 166 -11.44 21.10 3.05
N ASP A 167 -10.48 22.02 2.91
CA ASP A 167 -9.86 22.76 4.02
C ASP A 167 -9.80 24.27 3.72
N PHE A 168 -10.92 24.82 3.25
CA PHE A 168 -11.01 26.24 2.96
C PHE A 168 -11.35 27.00 4.25
N TYR A 169 -10.31 27.50 4.94
CA TYR A 169 -10.46 28.31 6.14
C TYR A 169 -10.80 29.74 5.75
N THR A 170 -11.92 30.24 6.25
CA THR A 170 -12.42 31.57 5.90
C THR A 170 -12.80 32.37 7.10
N LYS A 171 -12.65 33.69 7.00
CA LYS A 171 -13.41 34.62 7.85
C LYS A 171 -14.68 35.00 7.11
N THR A 172 -15.83 34.71 7.72
CA THR A 172 -17.10 35.34 7.35
C THR A 172 -17.14 36.75 7.98
N GLY A 173 -18.16 37.58 7.73
CA GLY A 173 -18.27 38.93 8.35
C GLY A 173 -18.18 38.97 9.89
N THR A 174 -18.15 37.81 10.56
CA THR A 174 -17.79 37.58 11.95
C THR A 174 -16.35 37.03 12.02
N ALA A 175 -15.50 37.54 12.92
CA ALA A 175 -14.07 37.21 13.02
C ALA A 175 -13.70 35.71 13.25
N GLU A 176 -14.68 34.83 13.29
CA GLU A 176 -14.56 33.38 13.45
C GLU A 176 -14.04 32.71 12.17
N VAL A 177 -13.04 31.84 12.32
CA VAL A 177 -12.51 31.04 11.22
C VAL A 177 -13.36 29.78 11.06
N LYS A 178 -14.01 29.62 9.91
CA LYS A 178 -14.80 28.43 9.58
C LYS A 178 -14.10 27.58 8.55
N GLN A 179 -14.16 26.26 8.74
CA GLN A 179 -13.75 25.29 7.72
C GLN A 179 -14.92 25.04 6.76
N LEU A 180 -14.65 25.14 5.47
CA LEU A 180 -15.61 24.91 4.41
C LEU A 180 -15.13 23.81 3.47
N HIS A 181 -16.10 23.13 2.87
CA HIS A 181 -15.88 22.20 1.77
C HIS A 181 -16.48 22.79 0.50
N ILE A 182 -15.70 22.85 -0.57
CA ILE A 182 -16.06 23.46 -1.84
C ILE A 182 -15.98 22.39 -2.92
N PHE A 183 -17.09 22.18 -3.62
CA PHE A 183 -17.15 21.32 -4.82
C PHE A 183 -17.37 22.21 -6.03
N TYR A 184 -16.54 22.06 -7.05
CA TYR A 184 -16.48 23.02 -8.15
C TYR A 184 -16.25 22.39 -9.51
N GLY A 185 -16.50 23.17 -10.55
CA GLY A 185 -16.49 22.73 -11.95
C GLY A 185 -17.91 22.55 -12.47
N GLU A 186 -18.04 22.12 -13.72
CA GLU A 186 -19.35 21.89 -14.36
C GLU A 186 -20.30 23.11 -14.28
N GLY A 187 -19.73 24.32 -14.33
CA GLY A 187 -20.43 25.60 -14.31
C GLY A 187 -20.89 26.08 -12.94
N MET A 188 -20.55 25.38 -11.85
CA MET A 188 -20.94 25.77 -10.49
C MET A 188 -19.81 25.68 -9.47
N VAL A 189 -19.97 26.46 -8.40
CA VAL A 189 -19.20 26.35 -7.15
C VAL A 189 -20.18 26.19 -6.00
N ASN A 190 -20.13 25.04 -5.32
CA ASN A 190 -21.02 24.71 -4.22
C ASN A 190 -20.23 24.68 -2.91
N VAL A 191 -20.66 25.49 -1.94
CA VAL A 191 -19.99 25.69 -0.65
C VAL A 191 -20.80 25.02 0.44
N TYR A 192 -20.13 24.17 1.21
CA TYR A 192 -20.69 23.40 2.30
C TYR A 192 -19.97 23.72 3.61
N ASN A 193 -20.66 23.56 4.74
CA ASN A 193 -20.02 23.60 6.05
C ASN A 193 -19.20 22.32 6.32
N ASP A 194 -18.54 22.28 7.47
CA ASP A 194 -17.80 21.14 8.04
C ASP A 194 -18.62 19.84 8.23
N HIS A 195 -19.95 19.96 8.25
CA HIS A 195 -20.89 18.85 8.30
C HIS A 195 -21.47 18.46 6.92
N LEU A 196 -20.87 18.98 5.83
CA LEU A 196 -21.33 18.74 4.45
C LEU A 196 -22.79 19.15 4.20
N LYS A 197 -23.29 20.18 4.89
CA LYS A 197 -24.56 20.85 4.57
C LYS A 197 -24.29 21.99 3.60
N LEU A 198 -25.01 22.03 2.47
CA LEU A 198 -24.90 23.10 1.49
C LEU A 198 -25.28 24.43 2.13
N ILE A 199 -24.38 25.42 2.06
CA ILE A 199 -24.59 26.79 2.52
C ILE A 199 -25.00 27.67 1.34
N LYS A 200 -24.24 27.60 0.24
CA LYS A 200 -24.40 28.51 -0.91
C LYS A 200 -23.89 27.89 -2.20
N SER A 201 -24.48 28.31 -3.31
CA SER A 201 -24.04 27.95 -4.66
C SER A 201 -23.80 29.21 -5.48
N TYR A 202 -22.75 29.19 -6.30
CA TYR A 202 -22.39 30.24 -7.24
C TYR A 202 -22.40 29.67 -8.65
N LYS A 203 -22.82 30.48 -9.63
CA LYS A 203 -22.62 30.17 -11.04
C LYS A 203 -21.21 30.61 -11.44
N GLY A 204 -20.48 29.73 -12.10
CA GLY A 204 -19.12 29.99 -12.55
C GLY A 204 -18.32 28.71 -12.71
N ASN A 205 -17.43 28.68 -13.70
CA ASN A 205 -16.44 27.62 -13.84
C ASN A 205 -15.21 27.99 -13.03
N ALA A 206 -14.75 27.08 -12.18
CA ALA A 206 -13.47 27.17 -11.51
C ALA A 206 -12.60 25.99 -11.94
N ALA A 207 -11.33 26.25 -12.25
CA ALA A 207 -10.31 25.24 -12.54
C ALA A 207 -9.35 25.04 -11.35
N GLY A 208 -9.37 25.94 -10.36
CA GLY A 208 -8.50 25.85 -9.19
C GLY A 208 -8.78 26.94 -8.16
N LEU A 209 -7.86 27.06 -7.19
CA LEU A 209 -8.04 27.92 -6.01
C LEU A 209 -8.18 29.42 -6.34
N GLY A 210 -7.51 29.90 -7.39
CA GLY A 210 -7.60 31.29 -7.84
C GLY A 210 -9.04 31.67 -8.23
N ASP A 211 -9.61 30.96 -9.20
CA ASP A 211 -10.99 31.19 -9.66
C ASP A 211 -12.01 31.07 -8.52
N LEU A 212 -11.78 30.14 -7.58
CA LEU A 212 -12.65 30.00 -6.40
C LEU A 212 -12.61 31.22 -5.49
N ASN A 213 -11.42 31.77 -5.26
CA ASN A 213 -11.28 33.00 -4.48
C ASN A 213 -12.02 34.16 -5.16
N ASP A 214 -11.86 34.32 -6.47
CA ASP A 214 -12.54 35.39 -7.22
C ASP A 214 -14.07 35.25 -7.21
N ILE A 215 -14.59 34.02 -7.28
CA ILE A 215 -16.04 33.76 -7.24
C ILE A 215 -16.62 34.00 -5.84
N MET A 216 -15.84 33.71 -4.79
CA MET A 216 -16.32 33.67 -3.40
C MET A 216 -15.91 34.87 -2.54
N GLU A 217 -15.02 35.75 -3.02
CA GLU A 217 -14.36 36.81 -2.22
C GLU A 217 -15.30 37.74 -1.47
N LYS A 218 -16.51 37.98 -2.01
CA LYS A 218 -17.52 38.84 -1.40
C LYS A 218 -18.07 38.28 -0.10
N ASP A 219 -18.15 36.95 0.00
CA ASP A 219 -18.74 36.26 1.14
C ASP A 219 -17.68 35.61 2.03
N TYR A 220 -16.54 35.21 1.45
CA TYR A 220 -15.52 34.41 2.10
C TYR A 220 -14.12 34.90 1.74
N LYS A 221 -13.34 35.27 2.77
CA LYS A 221 -11.92 35.59 2.62
C LYS A 221 -11.08 34.43 3.14
N GLN A 222 -10.30 33.81 2.25
CA GLN A 222 -9.37 32.74 2.62
C GLN A 222 -8.34 33.25 3.64
N VAL A 223 -8.06 32.47 4.67
CA VAL A 223 -7.01 32.75 5.66
C VAL A 223 -6.02 31.59 5.75
N LEU A 224 -4.80 31.91 6.17
CA LEU A 224 -3.79 30.89 6.44
C LEU A 224 -4.29 29.95 7.55
N ARG A 225 -4.05 28.65 7.34
CA ARG A 225 -4.32 27.63 8.34
C ARG A 225 -3.48 27.90 9.61
N PRO A 226 -4.00 27.63 10.81
CA PRO A 226 -3.18 27.55 12.01
C PRO A 226 -2.02 26.55 11.85
N PRO A 227 -0.81 26.84 12.38
CA PRO A 227 0.32 25.93 12.25
C PRO A 227 0.04 24.57 12.89
N SER A 228 0.49 23.49 12.23
CA SER A 228 0.46 22.11 12.76
C SER A 228 1.87 21.54 12.76
N VAL A 229 2.29 20.92 13.87
CA VAL A 229 3.61 20.31 14.03
C VAL A 229 3.67 19.01 13.21
N SER A 230 4.67 18.87 12.33
CA SER A 230 4.98 17.59 11.69
C SER A 230 6.21 16.96 12.35
N ASN A 231 6.08 15.75 12.86
CA ASN A 231 7.24 14.97 13.30
C ASN A 231 7.81 14.21 12.10
N VAL A 232 9.01 14.58 11.67
CA VAL A 232 9.80 13.79 10.73
C VAL A 232 10.60 12.79 11.54
N PHE A 233 10.21 11.51 11.48
CA PHE A 233 11.02 10.43 12.03
C PHE A 233 12.06 10.01 11.00
N ALA A 234 13.35 10.23 11.30
CA ALA A 234 14.43 9.59 10.58
C ALA A 234 14.52 8.13 11.06
N GLY A 235 14.05 7.19 10.24
CA GLY A 235 14.16 5.76 10.55
C GLY A 235 15.60 5.28 10.44
N GLU A 236 16.05 4.49 11.41
CA GLU A 236 17.34 3.79 11.34
C GLU A 236 17.22 2.53 10.46
N PHE A 237 18.31 2.15 9.76
CA PHE A 237 18.32 0.95 8.93
C PHE A 237 18.32 -0.35 9.75
N TRP A 238 17.49 -1.32 9.36
CA TRP A 238 17.32 -2.64 9.97
C TRP A 238 18.44 -3.61 9.61
N TRP A 239 18.90 -3.63 8.36
CA TRP A 239 19.97 -4.51 7.91
C TRP A 239 21.30 -3.77 7.82
N LYS A 240 22.37 -4.48 8.18
CA LYS A 240 23.75 -3.99 8.09
C LYS A 240 24.63 -5.02 7.40
N GLY A 241 25.68 -4.51 6.75
CA GLY A 241 26.69 -5.34 6.09
C GLY A 241 28.11 -4.85 6.35
N LYS A 242 29.05 -5.79 6.34
CA LYS A 242 30.48 -5.52 6.32
C LYS A 242 31.16 -6.42 5.29
N THR A 243 31.88 -5.80 4.37
CA THR A 243 32.60 -6.50 3.32
C THR A 243 34.08 -6.64 3.69
N THR A 244 34.60 -7.86 3.58
CA THR A 244 36.02 -8.19 3.82
C THR A 244 36.44 -9.32 2.88
N GLY A 245 37.48 -9.10 2.08
CA GLY A 245 38.13 -10.16 1.30
C GLY A 245 37.21 -10.90 0.31
N GLY A 246 36.39 -10.17 -0.45
CA GLY A 246 35.49 -10.78 -1.44
C GLY A 246 34.26 -11.44 -0.83
N LYS A 247 33.93 -11.14 0.43
CA LYS A 247 32.78 -11.69 1.15
C LYS A 247 32.06 -10.57 1.90
N THR A 248 30.74 -10.68 2.01
CA THR A 248 29.92 -9.72 2.75
C THR A 248 29.20 -10.42 3.90
N LYS A 249 29.52 -10.03 5.13
CA LYS A 249 28.80 -10.44 6.35
C LYS A 249 27.58 -9.54 6.53
N ILE A 250 26.41 -10.11 6.79
CA ILE A 250 25.12 -9.43 6.88
C ILE A 250 24.43 -9.81 8.19
N TRP A 251 23.82 -8.84 8.86
CA TRP A 251 23.06 -9.05 10.11
C TRP A 251 21.90 -8.06 10.25
N ASN A 252 20.89 -8.46 11.02
CA ASN A 252 19.79 -7.59 11.40
C ASN A 252 20.14 -6.84 12.69
N ARG A 253 19.92 -5.54 12.75
CA ARG A 253 20.23 -4.69 13.91
C ARG A 253 19.47 -5.11 15.17
N LYS A 254 18.26 -5.65 15.05
CA LYS A 254 17.49 -6.15 16.20
C LYS A 254 18.14 -7.38 16.84
N ASN A 255 18.95 -8.13 16.09
CA ASN A 255 19.62 -9.33 16.57
C ASN A 255 21.02 -9.47 15.94
N PRO A 256 22.02 -8.71 16.44
CA PRO A 256 23.33 -8.63 15.80
C PRO A 256 24.21 -9.88 15.99
N SER A 257 23.86 -10.81 16.90
CA SER A 257 24.57 -12.08 17.03
C SER A 257 24.30 -12.98 15.83
N LYS A 258 23.03 -13.08 15.40
CA LYS A 258 22.65 -13.84 14.22
C LYS A 258 23.13 -13.13 12.95
N SER A 259 23.89 -13.84 12.13
CA SER A 259 24.42 -13.29 10.88
C SER A 259 24.61 -14.36 9.83
N PHE A 260 24.84 -13.94 8.60
CA PHE A 260 25.27 -14.84 7.53
C PHE A 260 26.30 -14.14 6.64
N VAL A 261 27.05 -14.92 5.88
CA VAL A 261 28.06 -14.45 4.94
C VAL A 261 27.70 -14.91 3.55
N ILE A 262 27.82 -14.02 2.57
CA ILE A 262 27.70 -14.32 1.15
C ILE A 262 29.03 -14.05 0.43
N ASN A 263 29.27 -14.75 -0.67
CA ASN A 263 30.36 -14.48 -1.59
C ASN A 263 30.08 -13.20 -2.38
N GLY A 264 31.10 -12.37 -2.53
CA GLY A 264 31.07 -11.11 -3.26
C GLY A 264 31.00 -9.87 -2.36
N ASP A 265 31.34 -8.74 -2.96
CA ASP A 265 31.34 -7.42 -2.33
C ASP A 265 30.01 -6.71 -2.62
N TYR A 266 29.10 -6.75 -1.64
CA TYR A 266 27.77 -6.18 -1.75
C TYR A 266 27.56 -5.04 -0.75
N GLY A 267 26.97 -3.95 -1.23
CA GLY A 267 26.31 -2.98 -0.36
C GLY A 267 24.97 -3.53 0.12
N ILE A 268 24.51 -3.07 1.28
CA ILE A 268 23.28 -3.51 1.94
C ILE A 268 22.33 -2.32 2.08
N TRP A 269 21.08 -2.52 1.69
CA TRP A 269 19.99 -1.57 1.84
C TRP A 269 18.75 -2.25 2.42
N ASP A 270 17.97 -1.48 3.17
CA ASP A 270 16.65 -1.92 3.60
C ASP A 270 15.64 -1.84 2.46
N VAL A 271 14.68 -2.75 2.51
CA VAL A 271 13.46 -2.61 1.74
C VAL A 271 12.46 -1.79 2.57
N LYS A 272 11.97 -0.70 1.98
CA LYS A 272 11.11 0.27 2.67
C LYS A 272 9.90 -0.44 3.31
N PHE A 273 9.66 -0.13 4.59
CA PHE A 273 8.56 -0.68 5.40
C PHE A 273 8.59 -2.20 5.61
N ASN A 274 9.70 -2.89 5.36
CA ASN A 274 9.83 -4.33 5.59
C ASN A 274 11.19 -4.66 6.20
N ASP A 275 11.21 -5.10 7.45
CA ASP A 275 12.43 -5.42 8.20
C ASP A 275 12.92 -6.88 8.01
N GLN A 276 12.15 -7.69 7.27
CA GLN A 276 12.51 -9.08 6.92
C GLN A 276 13.13 -9.18 5.54
N TRP A 277 12.95 -8.16 4.69
CA TRP A 277 13.51 -8.08 3.35
C TRP A 277 14.82 -7.31 3.31
N LEU A 278 15.72 -7.78 2.47
CA LEU A 278 17.05 -7.25 2.26
C LEU A 278 17.26 -6.91 0.78
N ASP A 279 17.87 -5.77 0.47
CA ASP A 279 18.35 -5.40 -0.86
C ASP A 279 19.89 -5.40 -0.83
N ILE A 280 20.50 -6.25 -1.67
CA ILE A 280 21.94 -6.31 -1.85
C ILE A 280 22.32 -5.92 -3.27
N ARG A 281 23.38 -5.14 -3.43
CA ARG A 281 23.88 -4.70 -4.74
C ARG A 281 25.38 -4.76 -4.79
N ASN A 282 25.93 -5.36 -5.84
CA ASN A 282 27.37 -5.36 -6.04
C ASN A 282 27.87 -3.96 -6.43
N ARG A 283 29.19 -3.76 -6.32
CA ARG A 283 29.81 -2.43 -6.46
C ARG A 283 29.54 -1.73 -7.80
N ASP A 284 29.54 -2.48 -8.90
CA ASP A 284 29.26 -1.96 -10.25
C ASP A 284 27.75 -1.89 -10.58
N ARG A 285 26.89 -2.31 -9.65
CA ARG A 285 25.42 -2.32 -9.76
C ARG A 285 24.87 -3.19 -10.90
N THR A 286 25.65 -4.13 -11.41
CA THR A 286 25.21 -5.10 -12.43
C THR A 286 24.44 -6.28 -11.83
N LYS A 287 24.61 -6.53 -10.53
CA LYS A 287 23.92 -7.56 -9.77
C LYS A 287 23.19 -6.95 -8.59
N LEU A 288 21.88 -7.11 -8.60
CA LEU A 288 20.99 -6.69 -7.52
C LEU A 288 20.10 -7.85 -7.13
N TYR A 289 19.98 -8.11 -5.83
CA TYR A 289 19.07 -9.11 -5.28
C TYR A 289 18.22 -8.50 -4.18
N LYS A 290 16.93 -8.82 -4.16
CA LYS A 290 15.99 -8.45 -3.11
C LYS A 290 15.26 -9.70 -2.63
N PHE A 291 15.32 -10.01 -1.35
CA PHE A 291 14.70 -11.23 -0.84
C PHE A 291 14.43 -11.16 0.66
N ARG A 292 13.50 -12.01 1.13
CA ARG A 292 13.27 -12.23 2.55
C ARG A 292 14.38 -13.12 3.14
N VAL A 293 14.78 -12.81 4.37
CA VAL A 293 15.69 -13.65 5.16
C VAL A 293 14.95 -14.24 6.36
N ASP A 294 15.00 -15.57 6.48
CA ASP A 294 14.53 -16.31 7.65
C ASP A 294 15.75 -16.67 8.51
N MET A 295 16.07 -15.79 9.46
CA MET A 295 17.22 -15.96 10.35
C MET A 295 17.02 -17.11 11.35
N GLU A 296 15.77 -17.46 11.68
CA GLU A 296 15.47 -18.54 12.62
C GLU A 296 15.75 -19.91 11.99
N ASN A 297 15.31 -20.09 10.74
CA ASN A 297 15.54 -21.33 10.00
C ASN A 297 16.82 -21.32 9.17
N LYS A 298 17.65 -20.26 9.27
CA LYS A 298 18.91 -20.07 8.55
C LYS A 298 18.76 -20.22 7.03
N LYS A 299 17.77 -19.52 6.46
CA LYS A 299 17.44 -19.58 5.03
C LYS A 299 17.33 -18.18 4.44
N ILE A 300 17.83 -18.02 3.23
CA ILE A 300 17.44 -16.92 2.34
C ILE A 300 16.33 -17.43 1.43
N ILE A 301 15.31 -16.61 1.19
CA ILE A 301 14.15 -17.00 0.37
C ILE A 301 14.36 -16.46 -1.04
N LEU A 302 15.08 -17.23 -1.85
CA LEU A 302 15.54 -16.85 -3.19
C LEU A 302 15.71 -18.12 -4.04
N PRO A 303 15.44 -18.13 -5.36
CA PRO A 303 15.62 -19.34 -6.15
C PRO A 303 17.03 -19.93 -6.05
N GLN A 304 17.13 -21.26 -6.04
CA GLN A 304 18.36 -22.03 -5.82
C GLN A 304 19.55 -21.55 -6.67
N LYS A 305 19.33 -21.27 -7.96
CA LYS A 305 20.37 -20.77 -8.90
C LYS A 305 21.09 -19.51 -8.40
N TYR A 306 20.39 -18.61 -7.71
CA TYR A 306 20.97 -17.39 -7.15
C TYR A 306 21.60 -17.64 -5.77
N GLN A 307 21.06 -18.59 -5.00
CA GLN A 307 21.69 -19.02 -3.75
C GLN A 307 23.04 -19.67 -3.99
N GLU A 308 23.19 -20.47 -5.05
CA GLU A 308 24.45 -21.08 -5.44
C GLU A 308 25.52 -20.01 -5.75
N GLU A 309 25.11 -18.95 -6.46
CA GLU A 309 25.98 -17.81 -6.74
C GLU A 309 26.42 -17.07 -5.46
N LEU A 310 25.48 -16.82 -4.54
CA LEU A 310 25.75 -16.10 -3.28
C LEU A 310 26.44 -16.98 -2.23
N SER A 311 26.27 -18.31 -2.32
CA SER A 311 26.77 -19.32 -1.37
C SER A 311 26.60 -18.90 0.11
N PRO A 312 25.36 -18.66 0.58
CA PRO A 312 25.12 -18.14 1.93
C PRO A 312 25.56 -19.13 3.02
N VAL A 313 26.29 -18.65 4.02
CA VAL A 313 26.68 -19.42 5.22
C VAL A 313 26.20 -18.69 6.47
N PHE A 314 25.27 -19.30 7.21
CA PHE A 314 24.72 -18.76 8.45
C PHE A 314 25.60 -19.07 9.65
N SER A 315 25.66 -18.13 10.59
CA SER A 315 26.36 -18.24 11.87
C SER A 315 25.47 -17.76 13.01
N ASP A 316 25.49 -18.50 14.12
CA ASP A 316 24.87 -18.13 15.39
C ASP A 316 25.80 -17.27 16.26
#